data_AF-A0A195CJZ5-F1
#
_entry.id   AF-A0A195CJZ5-F1
#
_cell.length_a   1.000
_cell.length_b   1.000
_cell.length_c   1.000
_cell.angle_alpha   90.00
_cell.angle_beta   90.00
_cell.angle_gamma   90.00
#
_symmetry.space_group_name_H-M   'P 1'
#
loop_
_entity.id
_entity.type
_entity.pdbx_description
1 polymer ?
#
loop_
_entity_poly.entity_id
_entity_poly.type
_entity_poly.pdbx_seq_one_letter_code
_entity_poly.pdbx_strand_id
1 'polypeptide(L)'
;MSRKKHNVSYIKPNEPKFLRELKEQIGYKEGPTVDTKREVLPKVSDDEREELTDEKPVVVVLNSGDLTAEEADAFKKQKEKEENNAPADLSKKIIFRKTKAAETDSDTTVEDKPVKKKAKKEKQKIVLSFDDDNDIDEER
;
A
#
# COMPACT_ATOMS: atom_id res chain seq x y z
N MET A 1 -35.91 -34.65 8.57
CA MET A 1 -36.06 -33.49 9.47
C MET A 1 -35.60 -32.22 8.73
N SER A 2 -36.48 -31.59 7.96
CA SER A 2 -36.14 -30.36 7.23
C SER A 2 -36.04 -29.19 8.22
N ARG A 3 -34.85 -28.61 8.37
CA ARG A 3 -34.62 -27.42 9.20
C ARG A 3 -35.25 -26.22 8.50
N LYS A 4 -36.48 -25.87 8.90
CA LYS A 4 -37.18 -24.67 8.47
C LYS A 4 -36.32 -23.45 8.85
N LYS A 5 -35.66 -22.86 7.85
CA LYS A 5 -34.88 -21.63 8.04
C LYS A 5 -35.89 -20.51 8.26
N HIS A 6 -35.97 -20.00 9.49
CA HIS A 6 -36.79 -18.83 9.79
C HIS A 6 -36.07 -17.60 9.24
N ASN A 7 -36.69 -16.93 8.26
CA ASN A 7 -36.22 -15.65 7.74
C ASN A 7 -36.50 -14.56 8.79
N VAL A 8 -35.60 -14.39 9.75
CA VAL A 8 -35.68 -13.31 10.73
C VAL A 8 -34.88 -12.13 10.20
N SER A 9 -35.57 -11.04 9.87
CA SER A 9 -34.95 -9.75 9.57
C SER A 9 -34.92 -8.89 10.84
N TYR A 10 -33.77 -8.28 11.11
CA TYR A 10 -33.63 -7.29 12.16
C TYR A 10 -33.90 -5.91 11.58
N ILE A 11 -34.87 -5.18 12.17
CA ILE A 11 -35.15 -3.79 11.85
C ILE A 11 -34.79 -2.98 13.09
N LYS A 12 -33.80 -2.09 12.99
CA LYS A 12 -33.45 -1.20 14.10
C LYS A 12 -34.58 -0.17 14.26
N PRO A 13 -35.32 -0.16 15.39
CA PRO A 13 -36.35 0.84 15.63
C PRO A 13 -35.71 2.22 15.81
N ASN A 14 -36.45 3.27 15.44
CA ASN A 14 -36.02 4.64 15.65
C ASN A 14 -35.94 4.96 17.16
N GLU A 15 -35.03 5.85 17.52
CA GLU A 15 -34.88 6.27 18.90
C GLU A 15 -36.13 7.03 19.40
N PRO A 16 -36.55 6.80 20.66
CA PRO A 16 -37.68 7.51 21.24
C PRO A 16 -37.35 9.00 21.42
N LYS A 17 -38.38 9.87 21.32
CA LYS A 17 -38.24 11.33 21.41
C LYS A 17 -37.44 11.81 22.62
N PHE A 18 -37.65 11.17 23.77
CA PHE A 18 -36.96 11.48 25.01
C PHE A 18 -35.43 11.34 24.91
N LEU A 19 -34.93 10.23 24.36
CA LEU A 19 -33.48 10.02 24.21
C LEU A 19 -32.88 10.96 23.18
N ARG A 20 -33.63 11.31 22.14
CA ARG A 20 -33.20 12.26 21.12
C ARG A 20 -33.01 13.67 21.71
N GLU A 21 -33.99 14.18 22.45
CA GLU A 21 -33.91 15.49 23.10
C GLU A 21 -32.76 15.54 24.12
N LEU A 22 -32.57 14.46 24.90
CA LEU A 22 -31.47 14.36 25.85
C LEU A 22 -30.10 14.35 25.15
N LYS A 23 -29.93 13.58 24.08
CA LYS A 23 -28.70 13.54 23.26
C LYS A 23 -28.40 14.90 22.62
N GLU A 24 -29.42 15.62 22.16
CA GLU A 24 -29.30 16.97 21.61
C GLU A 24 -28.85 17.98 22.66
N GLN A 25 -29.46 17.96 23.85
CA GLN A 25 -29.10 18.85 24.96
C GLN A 25 -27.67 18.66 25.45
N ILE A 26 -27.18 17.42 25.50
CA ILE A 26 -25.82 17.10 25.95
C ILE A 26 -24.78 17.15 24.82
N GLY A 27 -25.20 17.41 23.57
CA GLY A 27 -24.31 17.43 22.40
C GLY A 27 -23.66 16.09 22.09
N TYR A 28 -24.34 14.98 22.37
CA TYR A 28 -23.79 13.64 22.16
C TYR A 28 -23.59 13.34 20.67
N LYS A 29 -22.35 13.02 20.30
CA LYS A 29 -21.99 12.53 18.97
C LYS A 29 -21.83 11.03 19.03
N GLU A 30 -22.59 10.29 18.22
CA GLU A 30 -22.43 8.85 18.13
C GLU A 30 -21.01 8.51 17.66
N GLY A 31 -20.39 7.57 18.38
CA GLY A 31 -19.04 7.11 18.08
C GLY A 31 -18.97 6.24 16.82
N PRO A 32 -17.76 5.80 16.47
CA PRO A 32 -17.54 4.91 15.32
C PRO A 32 -18.39 3.66 15.44
N THR A 33 -19.28 3.45 14.47
CA THR A 33 -20.15 2.28 14.40
C THR A 33 -19.44 1.16 13.63
N VAL A 34 -19.91 -0.08 13.71
CA VAL A 34 -19.35 -1.21 12.95
C VAL A 34 -19.29 -0.93 11.44
N ASP A 35 -20.24 -0.15 10.91
CA ASP A 35 -20.27 0.25 9.50
C ASP A 35 -19.11 1.16 9.10
N THR A 36 -18.53 1.94 10.02
CA THR A 36 -17.37 2.79 9.72
C THR A 36 -16.13 1.95 9.38
N LYS A 37 -16.09 0.66 9.77
CA LYS A 37 -15.03 -0.28 9.37
C LYS A 37 -15.14 -0.72 7.91
N ARG A 38 -16.33 -0.58 7.32
CA ARG A 38 -16.62 -0.97 5.92
C ARG A 38 -16.47 0.20 4.96
N GLU A 39 -16.27 1.40 5.47
CA GLU A 39 -16.04 2.58 4.66
C GLU A 39 -14.72 2.44 3.89
N VAL A 40 -14.76 2.78 2.61
CA VAL A 40 -13.57 2.75 1.76
C VAL A 40 -12.71 3.94 2.15
N LEU A 41 -11.60 3.66 2.82
CA LEU A 41 -10.60 4.67 3.14
C LEU A 41 -10.00 5.25 1.86
N PRO A 42 -9.59 6.53 1.87
CA PRO A 42 -8.85 7.11 0.76
C PRO A 42 -7.61 6.27 0.47
N LYS A 43 -7.37 5.99 -0.83
CA LYS A 43 -6.15 5.31 -1.27
C LYS A 43 -4.99 6.29 -1.14
N VAL A 44 -4.24 6.17 -0.06
CA VAL A 44 -2.94 6.82 0.08
C VAL A 44 -1.96 6.01 -0.75
N SER A 45 -1.31 6.62 -1.74
CA SER A 45 -0.18 5.99 -2.43
C SER A 45 0.98 5.85 -1.46
N ASP A 46 1.67 4.71 -1.49
CA ASP A 46 2.87 4.50 -0.66
C ASP A 46 3.96 5.54 -0.95
N ASP A 47 3.97 6.10 -2.16
CA ASP A 47 4.90 7.16 -2.58
C ASP A 47 4.63 8.54 -1.91
N GLU A 48 3.46 8.73 -1.28
CA GLU A 48 3.14 9.95 -0.51
C GLU A 48 3.49 9.82 0.98
N ARG A 49 3.96 8.65 1.42
CA ARG A 49 4.47 8.50 2.78
C ARG A 49 5.81 9.21 2.87
N GLU A 50 5.82 10.32 3.59
CA GLU A 50 7.06 10.97 3.99
C GLU A 50 7.90 9.97 4.80
N GLU A 51 9.14 9.73 4.36
CA GLU A 51 10.08 8.87 5.07
C GLU A 51 10.41 9.52 6.41
N LEU A 52 9.88 8.93 7.48
CA LEU A 52 10.03 9.48 8.83
C LEU A 52 11.50 9.44 9.25
N THR A 53 11.93 10.43 10.04
CA THR A 53 13.31 10.48 10.54
C THR A 53 13.69 9.24 11.34
N ASP A 54 12.71 8.62 11.99
CA ASP A 54 12.88 7.46 12.86
C ASP A 54 13.05 6.15 12.06
N GLU A 55 12.69 6.14 10.78
CA GLU A 55 12.87 4.99 9.88
C GLU A 55 14.27 4.95 9.24
N LYS A 56 15.05 6.02 9.38
CA LYS A 56 16.40 6.10 8.80
C LYS A 56 17.39 5.19 9.56
N PRO A 57 18.32 4.53 8.85
CA PRO A 57 19.29 3.65 9.49
C PRO A 57 20.25 4.44 10.39
N VAL A 58 20.61 3.84 11.53
CA VAL A 58 21.60 4.38 12.46
C VAL A 58 23.00 4.21 11.87
N VAL A 59 23.76 5.30 11.76
CA VAL A 59 25.15 5.29 11.28
C VAL A 59 26.08 5.10 12.46
N VAL A 60 26.94 4.08 12.41
CA VAL A 60 27.94 3.76 13.44
C VAL A 60 29.33 3.82 12.79
N VAL A 61 30.24 4.58 13.40
CA VAL A 61 31.65 4.71 12.98
C VAL A 61 32.48 3.75 13.82
N LEU A 62 33.13 2.76 13.18
CA LEU A 62 33.97 1.78 13.88
C LEU A 62 35.46 2.03 13.62
N ASN A 63 35.82 2.45 12.41
CA ASN A 63 37.18 2.67 11.97
C ASN A 63 37.43 4.14 11.60
N SER A 64 38.69 4.57 11.59
CA SER A 64 39.11 5.95 11.27
C SER A 64 38.92 6.38 9.80
N GLY A 65 38.25 5.56 8.99
CA GLY A 65 37.90 5.85 7.59
C GLY A 65 36.40 5.77 7.30
N ASP A 66 35.57 5.46 8.30
CA ASP A 66 34.13 5.41 8.12
C ASP A 66 33.57 6.85 8.13
N LEU A 67 32.55 7.10 7.30
CA LEU A 67 31.90 8.40 7.24
C LEU A 67 31.03 8.64 8.47
N THR A 68 31.08 9.88 8.97
CA THR A 68 30.18 10.32 10.03
C THR A 68 28.77 10.55 9.48
N ALA A 69 27.77 10.62 10.36
CA ALA A 69 26.37 10.80 9.96
C ALA A 69 26.16 12.05 9.10
N GLU A 70 26.82 13.16 9.44
CA GLU A 70 26.73 14.43 8.71
C GLU A 70 27.32 14.34 7.30
N GLU A 71 28.46 13.68 7.16
CA GLU A 71 29.14 13.48 5.87
C GLU A 71 28.35 12.53 4.97
N ALA A 72 27.78 11.46 5.54
CA ALA A 72 26.94 10.52 4.81
C ALA A 72 25.68 11.22 4.24
N ASP A 73 25.05 12.08 5.02
CA ASP A 73 23.89 12.86 4.57
C ASP A 73 24.26 13.91 3.54
N ALA A 74 25.42 14.56 3.68
CA ALA A 74 25.93 15.49 2.68
C ALA A 74 26.21 14.79 1.34
N PHE A 75 26.83 13.61 1.37
CA PHE A 75 27.12 12.81 0.18
C PHE A 75 25.84 12.35 -0.54
N LYS A 76 24.84 11.86 0.21
CA LYS A 76 23.52 11.51 -0.36
C LYS A 76 22.88 12.71 -1.08
N LYS A 77 22.87 13.88 -0.44
CA LYS A 77 22.33 15.12 -1.04
C LYS A 77 23.09 15.57 -2.28
N GLN A 78 24.41 15.40 -2.32
CA GLN A 78 25.21 15.73 -3.51
C GLN A 78 24.89 14.77 -4.66
N LYS A 79 24.84 13.46 -4.39
CA LYS A 79 24.51 12.43 -5.37
C LYS A 79 23.11 12.62 -5.95
N GLU A 80 22.12 12.91 -5.12
CA GLU A 80 20.75 13.19 -5.58
C GLU A 80 20.68 14.43 -6.49
N LYS A 81 21.45 15.49 -6.18
CA LYS A 81 21.56 16.67 -7.05
C LYS A 81 22.25 16.34 -8.37
N GLU A 82 23.32 15.56 -8.33
CA GLU A 82 24.03 15.13 -9.53
C GLU A 82 23.13 14.25 -10.41
N GLU A 83 22.37 13.33 -9.85
CA GLU A 83 21.41 12.48 -10.59
C GLU A 83 20.27 13.30 -11.23
N ASN A 84 19.75 14.31 -10.53
CA ASN A 84 18.72 15.20 -11.07
C ASN A 84 19.25 16.15 -12.16
N ASN A 85 20.54 16.54 -12.11
CA ASN A 85 21.17 17.39 -13.12
C ASN A 85 21.86 16.59 -14.23
N ALA A 86 22.05 15.28 -14.06
CA ALA A 86 22.65 14.44 -15.06
C ALA A 86 21.78 14.42 -16.33
N PRO A 87 22.40 14.48 -17.52
CA PRO A 87 21.66 14.40 -18.77
C PRO A 87 20.89 13.09 -18.85
N ALA A 88 19.69 13.14 -19.46
CA ALA A 88 18.86 11.96 -19.63
C ALA A 88 19.63 10.84 -20.35
N ASP A 89 19.54 9.63 -19.79
CA ASP A 89 20.16 8.44 -20.35
C ASP A 89 19.50 8.06 -21.68
N LEU A 90 20.16 8.41 -22.80
CA LEU A 90 19.67 8.18 -24.17
C LEU A 90 19.63 6.70 -24.56
N SER A 91 20.18 5.79 -23.75
CA SER A 91 20.05 4.34 -23.99
C SER A 91 18.65 3.82 -23.68
N LYS A 92 17.90 4.54 -22.84
CA LYS A 92 16.54 4.17 -22.43
C LYS A 92 15.51 4.71 -23.42
N LYS A 93 14.55 3.87 -23.79
CA LYS A 93 13.45 4.26 -24.68
C LYS A 93 12.56 5.32 -24.02
N ILE A 94 12.34 6.43 -24.70
CA ILE A 94 11.42 7.49 -24.26
C ILE A 94 9.97 6.99 -24.37
N ILE A 95 9.23 7.00 -23.25
CA ILE A 95 7.81 6.64 -23.18
C ILE A 95 7.00 7.90 -22.90
N PHE A 96 6.17 8.31 -23.86
CA PHE A 96 5.22 9.40 -23.68
C PHE A 96 4.00 8.90 -22.92
N ARG A 97 3.78 9.39 -21.70
CA ARG A 97 2.49 9.23 -21.03
C ARG A 97 1.53 10.29 -21.56
N LYS A 98 0.34 9.87 -22.00
CA LYS A 98 -0.77 10.79 -22.27
C LYS A 98 -1.06 11.53 -20.96
N THR A 99 -0.77 12.83 -20.91
CA THR A 99 -1.31 13.69 -19.86
C THR A 99 -2.83 13.57 -19.91
N LYS A 100 -3.53 13.57 -18.76
CA LYS A 100 -4.99 13.61 -18.78
C LYS A 100 -5.41 14.83 -19.59
N ALA A 101 -5.85 14.58 -20.82
CA ALA A 101 -6.39 15.61 -21.68
C ALA A 101 -7.67 16.12 -21.02
N ALA A 102 -7.79 17.44 -20.92
CA ALA A 102 -9.09 18.08 -20.82
C ALA A 102 -9.99 17.49 -21.92
N GLU A 103 -11.22 17.15 -21.52
CA GLU A 103 -12.25 16.50 -22.34
C GLU A 103 -12.26 17.04 -23.77
N THR A 104 -11.93 16.18 -24.73
CA THR A 104 -12.27 16.39 -26.14
C THR A 104 -12.44 15.03 -26.79
N ASP A 105 -13.69 14.77 -27.16
CA ASP A 105 -14.16 13.63 -27.93
C ASP A 105 -13.32 13.41 -29.20
N SER A 106 -12.89 12.17 -29.42
CA SER A 106 -12.72 11.62 -30.77
C SER A 106 -12.64 10.10 -30.70
N ASP A 107 -13.79 9.54 -31.04
CA ASP A 107 -14.04 8.20 -31.54
C ASP A 107 -12.95 7.72 -32.52
N THR A 108 -12.27 6.62 -32.20
CA THR A 108 -11.75 5.66 -33.19
C THR A 108 -11.64 4.28 -32.55
N THR A 109 -12.66 3.48 -32.84
CA THR A 109 -12.70 2.03 -32.74
C THR A 109 -11.50 1.37 -33.43
N VAL A 110 -10.77 0.51 -32.72
CA VAL A 110 -10.10 -0.64 -33.35
C VAL A 110 -10.23 -1.84 -32.42
N GLU A 111 -11.15 -2.73 -32.80
CA GLU A 111 -11.31 -4.06 -32.23
C GLU A 111 -10.16 -4.95 -32.71
N ASP A 112 -9.59 -5.77 -31.81
CA ASP A 112 -9.16 -7.14 -32.14
C ASP A 112 -8.90 -7.94 -30.85
N LYS A 113 -9.64 -9.03 -30.69
CA LYS A 113 -9.48 -10.10 -29.67
C LYS A 113 -9.03 -11.39 -30.40
N PRO A 114 -8.77 -12.53 -29.72
CA PRO A 114 -7.93 -12.80 -28.56
C PRO A 114 -6.95 -13.98 -28.82
N VAL A 115 -5.77 -14.02 -28.20
CA VAL A 115 -4.91 -15.23 -28.24
C VAL A 115 -4.81 -15.85 -26.85
N LYS A 116 -5.58 -16.92 -26.62
CA LYS A 116 -5.44 -17.83 -25.48
C LYS A 116 -4.17 -18.68 -25.64
N LYS A 117 -3.15 -18.49 -24.80
CA LYS A 117 -2.06 -19.47 -24.60
C LYS A 117 -1.62 -19.56 -23.12
N LYS A 118 -2.00 -20.69 -22.51
CA LYS A 118 -1.29 -21.54 -21.52
C LYS A 118 -0.51 -20.82 -20.39
N ALA A 119 -1.03 -20.91 -19.17
CA ALA A 119 -0.26 -20.67 -17.95
C ALA A 119 0.76 -21.82 -17.74
N LYS A 120 2.05 -21.55 -17.93
CA LYS A 120 3.11 -22.35 -17.31
C LYS A 120 3.34 -21.77 -15.90
N LYS A 121 3.14 -22.59 -14.88
CA LYS A 121 3.65 -22.29 -13.53
C LYS A 121 5.17 -22.42 -13.59
N GLU A 122 5.87 -21.29 -13.63
CA GLU A 122 7.29 -21.26 -13.29
C GLU A 122 7.42 -21.52 -11.79
N LYS A 123 8.02 -22.66 -11.44
CA LYS A 123 8.44 -22.90 -10.06
C LYS A 123 9.61 -21.96 -9.82
N GLN A 124 9.41 -20.94 -8.99
CA GLN A 124 10.49 -20.12 -8.49
C GLN A 124 11.46 -21.05 -7.75
N LYS A 125 12.73 -21.03 -8.14
CA LYS A 125 13.78 -21.69 -7.36
C LYS A 125 13.84 -20.96 -6.03
N ILE A 126 13.57 -21.68 -4.95
CA ILE A 126 13.70 -21.17 -3.59
C ILE A 126 15.15 -20.73 -3.42
N VAL A 127 15.38 -19.43 -3.23
CA VAL A 127 16.71 -18.80 -3.03
C VAL A 127 17.11 -18.86 -1.55
N LEU A 128 16.26 -19.44 -0.72
CA LEU A 128 16.33 -19.40 0.74
C LEU A 128 16.49 -20.83 1.27
N SER A 129 17.68 -21.17 1.76
CA SER A 129 18.04 -22.47 2.34
C SER A 129 17.50 -22.68 3.77
N PHE A 130 16.33 -22.12 4.09
CA PHE A 130 15.74 -22.21 5.44
C PHE A 130 14.92 -23.51 5.65
N ASP A 131 14.87 -24.40 4.66
CA ASP A 131 14.08 -25.64 4.71
C ASP A 131 14.97 -26.90 4.79
N ASP A 132 16.28 -26.73 4.98
CA ASP A 132 17.24 -27.83 5.15
C ASP A 132 17.80 -27.83 6.57
N ASP A 133 16.93 -28.13 7.54
CA ASP A 133 17.35 -28.65 8.86
C ASP A 133 16.30 -29.67 9.32
N ASN A 134 16.36 -30.82 8.66
CA ASN A 134 15.90 -32.09 9.17
C ASN A 134 16.98 -32.62 10.14
N ASP A 135 16.55 -33.22 11.25
CA ASP A 135 17.30 -34.19 12.07
C ASP A 135 18.35 -33.66 13.09
N ILE A 136 17.89 -33.04 14.19
CA ILE A 136 18.56 -33.15 15.51
C ILE A 136 17.60 -33.87 16.47
N ASP A 137 17.46 -35.17 16.24
CA ASP A 137 17.23 -36.15 17.31
C ASP A 137 18.62 -36.52 17.86
N GLU A 138 19.06 -35.90 18.96
CA GLU A 138 20.08 -36.50 19.84
C GLU A 138 20.04 -35.89 21.26
N GLU A 139 19.61 -36.73 22.21
CA GLU A 139 19.79 -36.68 23.67
C GLU A 139 19.46 -35.40 24.47
N ARG A 140 18.33 -35.46 25.21
CA ARG A 140 18.33 -35.52 26.69
C ARG A 140 16.95 -35.78 27.31
#